data_AF-K1TJQ8-F1
#
_entry.id   AF-K1TJQ8-F1
#
_cell.length_a   1.000
_cell.length_b   1.000
_cell.length_c   1.000
_cell.angle_alpha   90.00
_cell.angle_beta   90.00
_cell.angle_gamma   90.00
#
_symmetry.space_group_name_H-M   'P 1'
#
loop_
_entity.id
_entity.type
_entity.pdbx_description
1 polymer ?
#
loop_
_entity_poly.entity_id
_entity_poly.type
_entity_poly.pdbx_seq_one_letter_code
_entity_poly.pdbx_strand_id
1 'polypeptide(L)'
;MYLGSTGSGKSFAAKRELLNVFLTIPQDRIIVVDPMGEYAPLVRRLGGQVIEIAPDSPHHLNPMDVELNMAAGESPLSMKADFLLSLCELVVGGKEGLQPIEKTVIDRCVRLVYREQALGLETAKTPLLQDLYEELLRQPEPEARRVATALELYCTGSLNLFNHPTNVKTDSRVVCIVLKNMGENLRKIAMHITNEFVSQAVDQNFHEGAATWCYFDEFHILLRDPLTASYFVAVWKMLRKKRMCAVC
;
A
#
# COMPACT_ATOMS: atom_id res chain seq x y z
N MET A 1 3.24 19.93 1.81
CA MET A 1 1.78 19.87 1.90
C MET A 1 1.21 20.96 1.00
N TYR A 2 0.74 20.59 -0.18
CA TYR A 2 0.11 21.45 -1.16
C TYR A 2 -1.41 21.37 -0.99
N LEU A 3 -2.03 22.36 -0.34
CA LEU A 3 -3.47 22.45 -0.16
C LEU A 3 -4.08 23.49 -1.10
N GLY A 4 -5.25 23.20 -1.66
CA GLY A 4 -5.92 24.07 -2.63
C GLY A 4 -7.04 23.35 -3.37
N SER A 5 -7.93 24.12 -4.02
CA SER A 5 -9.02 23.56 -4.83
C SER A 5 -8.51 22.95 -6.13
N THR A 6 -9.33 22.11 -6.78
CA THR A 6 -9.02 21.58 -8.12
C THR A 6 -8.73 22.74 -9.09
N GLY A 7 -7.64 22.64 -9.84
CA GLY A 7 -7.20 23.71 -10.76
C GLY A 7 -6.35 24.82 -10.14
N SER A 8 -6.09 24.82 -8.82
CA SER A 8 -5.29 25.86 -8.16
C SER A 8 -3.77 25.77 -8.39
N GLY A 9 -3.31 24.89 -9.29
CA GLY A 9 -1.89 24.72 -9.62
C GLY A 9 -1.09 23.82 -8.66
N LYS A 10 -1.73 23.07 -7.76
CA LYS A 10 -1.04 22.14 -6.82
C LYS A 10 -0.11 21.15 -7.54
N SER A 11 -0.66 20.42 -8.50
CA SER A 11 0.08 19.42 -9.28
C SER A 11 1.22 20.06 -10.07
N PHE A 12 1.06 21.31 -10.52
CA PHE A 12 2.14 22.05 -11.19
C PHE A 12 3.28 22.40 -10.23
N ALA A 13 2.95 22.90 -9.04
CA ALA A 13 3.94 23.21 -8.01
C ALA A 13 4.71 21.95 -7.56
N ALA A 14 4.00 20.85 -7.31
CA ALA A 14 4.58 19.57 -6.95
C ALA A 14 5.48 18.99 -8.05
N LYS A 15 5.07 19.04 -9.33
CA LYS A 15 5.90 18.62 -10.47
C LYS A 15 7.18 19.46 -10.60
N ARG A 16 7.10 20.77 -10.32
CA ARG A 16 8.28 21.65 -10.32
C ARG A 16 9.26 21.32 -9.20
N GLU A 17 8.75 21.03 -8.00
CA GLU A 17 9.59 20.57 -6.88
C GLU A 17 10.25 19.23 -7.20
N LEU A 18 9.48 18.26 -7.71
CA LEU A 18 9.99 16.96 -8.14
C LEU A 18 11.14 17.12 -9.13
N LEU A 19 10.96 17.97 -10.16
CA LEU A 19 12.01 18.28 -11.13
C LEU A 19 13.25 18.89 -10.47
N ASN A 20 13.06 19.80 -9.52
CA ASN A 20 14.17 20.43 -8.82
C ASN A 20 14.96 19.39 -8.00
N VAL A 21 14.29 18.52 -7.26
CA VAL A 21 14.93 17.41 -6.52
C VAL A 21 15.69 16.50 -7.48
N PHE A 22 15.05 16.11 -8.59
CA PHE A 22 15.69 15.26 -9.60
C PHE A 22 16.98 15.87 -10.17
N LEU A 23 17.00 17.19 -10.40
CA LEU A 23 18.17 17.87 -10.96
C LEU A 23 19.25 18.17 -9.92
N THR A 24 18.87 18.45 -8.67
CA THR A 24 19.79 18.97 -7.64
C THR A 24 20.29 17.92 -6.65
N ILE A 25 19.60 16.78 -6.51
CA ILE A 25 19.92 15.74 -5.52
C ILE A 25 20.03 14.36 -6.18
N PRO A 26 21.13 14.06 -6.90
CA PRO A 26 21.34 12.83 -7.69
C PRO A 26 21.16 11.51 -6.94
N GLN A 27 21.52 11.49 -5.66
CA GLN A 27 21.53 10.29 -4.81
C GLN A 27 20.16 9.91 -4.26
N ASP A 28 19.20 10.84 -4.25
CA ASP A 28 17.89 10.61 -3.68
C ASP A 28 16.95 9.92 -4.70
N ARG A 29 16.05 9.10 -4.16
CA ARG A 29 14.99 8.40 -4.90
C ARG A 29 13.73 9.24 -4.90
N ILE A 30 12.91 9.10 -5.94
CA ILE A 30 11.62 9.77 -6.08
C ILE A 30 10.56 8.72 -6.40
N ILE A 31 9.50 8.67 -5.60
CA ILE A 31 8.34 7.81 -5.82
C ILE A 31 7.07 8.66 -5.83
N VAL A 32 6.23 8.47 -6.84
CA VAL A 32 4.96 9.17 -7.01
C VAL A 32 3.83 8.15 -7.02
N VAL A 33 2.84 8.33 -6.14
CA VAL A 33 1.55 7.62 -6.21
C VAL A 33 0.54 8.55 -6.87
N ASP A 34 0.10 8.17 -8.06
CA ASP A 34 -0.65 9.01 -8.99
C ASP A 34 -1.97 8.33 -9.39
N PRO A 35 -3.08 8.61 -8.69
CA PRO A 35 -4.35 7.98 -8.98
C PRO A 35 -4.95 8.35 -10.35
N MET A 36 -4.50 9.44 -10.97
CA MET A 36 -5.06 9.98 -12.21
C MET A 36 -4.13 9.83 -13.42
N GLY A 37 -2.86 9.51 -13.20
CA GLY A 37 -1.84 9.36 -14.24
C GLY A 37 -1.29 10.69 -14.77
N GLU A 38 -1.39 11.79 -14.02
CA GLU A 38 -0.92 13.11 -14.43
C GLU A 38 0.62 13.28 -14.42
N TYR A 39 1.33 12.47 -13.63
CA TYR A 39 2.78 12.48 -13.46
C TYR A 39 3.48 11.50 -14.40
N ALA A 40 2.78 10.47 -14.88
CA ALA A 40 3.36 9.46 -15.77
C ALA A 40 4.07 10.03 -17.02
N PRO A 41 3.53 11.04 -17.74
CA PRO A 41 4.24 11.64 -18.88
C PRO A 41 5.55 12.33 -18.48
N LEU A 42 5.58 12.97 -17.31
CA LEU A 42 6.78 13.61 -16.78
C LEU A 42 7.84 12.56 -16.43
N VAL A 43 7.45 11.53 -15.68
CA VAL A 43 8.38 10.47 -15.25
C VAL A 43 8.97 9.73 -16.45
N ARG A 44 8.18 9.43 -17.49
CA ARG A 44 8.71 8.87 -18.75
C ARG A 44 9.75 9.76 -19.40
N ARG A 45 9.54 11.08 -19.43
CA ARG A 45 10.51 12.05 -19.97
C ARG A 45 11.80 12.14 -19.16
N LEU A 46 11.74 11.85 -17.86
CA LEU A 46 12.92 11.78 -16.99
C LEU A 46 13.67 10.44 -17.08
N GLY A 47 13.25 9.52 -17.96
CA GLY A 47 13.79 8.16 -18.04
C GLY A 47 13.42 7.29 -16.82
N GLY A 48 12.40 7.69 -16.07
CA GLY A 48 11.90 6.96 -14.92
C GLY A 48 10.98 5.80 -15.29
N GLN A 49 10.61 5.03 -14.28
CA GLN A 49 9.73 3.87 -14.40
C GLN A 49 8.28 4.28 -14.13
N VAL A 50 7.36 3.80 -14.97
CA VAL A 50 5.91 3.92 -14.73
C VAL A 50 5.33 2.53 -14.50
N ILE A 51 4.76 2.32 -13.32
CA ILE A 51 4.10 1.09 -12.90
C ILE A 51 2.60 1.35 -12.94
N GLU A 52 1.91 0.83 -13.94
CA GLU A 52 0.45 0.93 -14.02
C GLU A 52 -0.18 -0.25 -13.27
N ILE A 53 -1.02 0.02 -12.27
CA ILE A 53 -1.79 -0.99 -11.54
C ILE A 53 -3.25 -0.83 -11.97
N ALA A 54 -3.80 -1.84 -12.63
CA ALA A 54 -5.17 -1.86 -13.14
C ALA A 54 -5.60 -3.31 -13.38
N PRO A 55 -6.91 -3.63 -13.46
CA PRO A 55 -7.39 -5.01 -13.66
C PRO A 55 -6.76 -5.74 -14.87
N ASP A 56 -6.53 -5.03 -15.98
CA ASP A 56 -5.92 -5.60 -17.20
C ASP A 56 -4.38 -5.44 -17.25
N SER A 57 -3.78 -4.89 -16.19
CA SER A 57 -2.32 -4.67 -16.13
C SER A 57 -1.59 -5.96 -15.78
N PRO A 58 -0.41 -6.23 -16.37
CA PRO A 58 0.44 -7.33 -15.95
C PRO A 58 1.13 -7.08 -14.60
N HIS A 59 1.02 -5.87 -14.03
CA HIS A 59 1.66 -5.52 -12.77
C HIS A 59 0.75 -5.79 -11.59
N HIS A 60 1.29 -6.50 -10.60
CA HIS A 60 0.58 -6.89 -9.40
C HIS A 60 1.35 -6.49 -8.15
N LEU A 61 0.60 -6.12 -7.11
CA LEU A 61 1.09 -5.85 -5.77
C LEU A 61 0.38 -6.81 -4.82
N ASN A 62 1.14 -7.61 -4.08
CA ASN A 62 0.59 -8.49 -3.07
C ASN A 62 0.50 -7.75 -1.73
N PRO A 63 -0.70 -7.48 -1.19
CA PRO A 63 -0.84 -6.86 0.12
C PRO A 63 -0.51 -7.82 1.26
N MET A 64 -0.20 -9.08 0.98
CA MET A 64 0.31 -10.05 1.95
C MET A 64 1.85 -10.18 1.90
N ASP A 65 2.52 -9.33 1.12
CA ASP A 65 3.98 -9.30 1.07
C ASP A 65 4.55 -8.57 2.30
N VAL A 66 5.50 -9.20 3.00
CA VAL A 66 6.13 -8.62 4.19
C VAL A 66 7.57 -9.07 4.29
N GLU A 67 8.47 -8.12 4.49
CA GLU A 67 9.86 -8.41 4.86
C GLU A 67 9.95 -8.53 6.38
N LEU A 68 10.08 -9.77 6.87
CA LEU A 68 10.21 -10.05 8.31
C LEU A 68 11.60 -9.73 8.88
N ASN A 69 12.54 -9.29 8.04
CA ASN A 69 13.95 -9.09 8.39
C ASN A 69 14.27 -7.70 8.97
N MET A 70 13.27 -6.92 9.39
CA MET A 70 13.54 -5.59 9.96
C MET A 70 13.92 -5.65 11.44
N ALA A 71 15.11 -5.15 11.73
CA ALA A 71 15.59 -4.89 13.08
C ALA A 71 15.00 -3.58 13.65
N ALA A 72 14.71 -3.66 14.96
CA ALA A 72 14.47 -2.59 15.93
C ALA A 72 13.02 -2.12 16.16
N GLY A 73 12.42 -2.64 17.24
CA GLY A 73 11.46 -1.93 18.10
C GLY A 73 10.02 -2.42 18.05
N GLU A 74 9.53 -2.79 16.88
CA GLU A 74 8.14 -3.26 16.68
C GLU A 74 8.13 -4.56 15.85
N SER A 75 7.20 -5.46 16.15
CA SER A 75 7.07 -6.74 15.41
C SER A 75 6.54 -6.45 14.00
N PRO A 76 7.27 -6.80 12.92
CA PRO A 76 6.80 -6.62 11.53
C PRO A 76 5.43 -7.24 11.28
N LEU A 77 5.14 -8.36 11.94
CA LEU A 77 3.85 -9.04 11.87
C LEU A 77 2.72 -8.22 12.50
N SER A 78 2.98 -7.47 13.58
CA SER A 78 1.97 -6.60 14.20
C SER A 78 1.60 -5.44 13.27
N MET A 79 2.59 -4.78 12.67
CA MET A 79 2.33 -3.74 11.67
C MET A 79 1.55 -4.30 10.47
N LYS A 80 1.87 -5.53 10.05
CA LYS A 80 1.17 -6.21 8.97
C LYS A 80 -0.27 -6.53 9.33
N ALA A 81 -0.53 -6.96 10.57
CA ALA A 81 -1.89 -7.18 11.06
C ALA A 81 -2.70 -5.88 11.08
N ASP A 82 -2.13 -4.77 11.57
CA ASP A 82 -2.79 -3.46 11.55
C ASP A 82 -3.09 -2.99 10.12
N PHE A 83 -2.16 -3.20 9.19
CA PHE A 83 -2.39 -2.93 7.77
C PHE A 83 -3.55 -3.77 7.21
N LEU A 84 -3.54 -5.09 7.43
CA LEU A 84 -4.59 -5.97 6.92
C LEU A 84 -5.97 -5.71 7.56
N LEU A 85 -6.00 -5.30 8.82
CA LEU A 85 -7.22 -4.80 9.47
C LEU A 85 -7.77 -3.56 8.76
N SER A 86 -6.91 -2.57 8.48
CA SER A 86 -7.32 -1.37 7.73
C SER A 86 -7.72 -1.68 6.29
N LEU A 87 -7.09 -2.66 5.65
CA LEU A 87 -7.49 -3.15 4.33
C LEU A 87 -8.88 -3.79 4.37
N CYS A 88 -9.15 -4.65 5.36
CA CYS A 88 -10.46 -5.28 5.54
C CYS A 88 -11.56 -4.26 5.87
N GLU A 89 -11.24 -3.18 6.61
CA GLU A 89 -12.15 -2.07 6.87
C GLU A 89 -12.59 -1.39 5.57
N LEU A 90 -11.64 -1.11 4.67
CA LEU A 90 -11.91 -0.53 3.34
C LEU A 90 -12.73 -1.47 2.45
N VAL A 91 -12.51 -2.78 2.56
CA VAL A 91 -13.19 -3.82 1.78
C VAL A 91 -14.64 -4.03 2.24
N VAL A 92 -14.86 -4.21 3.54
CA VAL A 92 -16.19 -4.41 4.12
C VAL A 92 -17.02 -3.14 3.97
N GLY A 93 -16.42 -1.99 4.27
CA GLY A 93 -17.05 -0.68 4.18
C GLY A 93 -18.35 -0.56 5.00
N GLY A 94 -19.09 0.52 4.74
CA GLY A 94 -20.39 0.78 5.37
C GLY A 94 -20.34 1.64 6.64
N LYS A 95 -21.52 1.95 7.18
CA LYS A 95 -21.66 2.86 8.35
C LYS A 95 -21.13 2.26 9.65
N GLU A 96 -21.16 0.94 9.78
CA GLU A 96 -20.74 0.25 11.00
C GLU A 96 -19.28 -0.23 10.96
N GLY A 97 -18.67 -0.29 9.77
CA GLY A 97 -17.29 -0.75 9.62
C GLY A 97 -17.08 -2.19 10.10
N LEU A 98 -15.84 -2.50 10.49
CA LEU A 98 -15.53 -3.76 11.17
C LEU A 98 -15.90 -3.71 12.66
N GLN A 99 -16.62 -4.75 13.10
CA GLN A 99 -16.96 -4.99 14.49
C GLN A 99 -15.76 -5.50 15.31
N PRO A 100 -15.74 -5.33 16.64
CA PRO A 100 -14.63 -5.79 17.48
C PRO A 100 -14.30 -7.29 17.34
N ILE A 101 -15.34 -8.11 17.15
CA ILE A 101 -15.18 -9.56 16.93
C ILE A 101 -14.51 -9.82 15.58
N GLU A 102 -14.95 -9.15 14.51
CA GLU A 102 -14.34 -9.25 13.18
C GLU A 102 -12.86 -8.86 13.21
N LYS A 103 -12.50 -7.78 13.93
CA LYS A 103 -11.10 -7.37 14.12
C LYS A 103 -10.27 -8.44 14.83
N THR A 104 -10.83 -9.06 15.87
CA THR A 104 -10.16 -10.14 16.61
C THR A 104 -9.93 -11.38 15.73
N VAL A 105 -10.94 -11.74 14.94
CA VAL A 105 -10.87 -12.86 14.00
C VAL A 105 -9.83 -12.59 12.91
N ILE A 106 -9.79 -11.38 12.34
CA ILE A 106 -8.80 -11.01 11.32
C ILE A 106 -7.38 -11.08 11.91
N ASP A 107 -7.10 -10.48 13.07
CA ASP A 107 -5.77 -10.57 13.70
C ASP A 107 -5.33 -12.02 13.93
N ARG A 108 -6.24 -12.88 14.41
CA ARG A 108 -5.99 -14.32 14.58
C ARG A 108 -5.64 -15.00 13.26
N CYS A 109 -6.43 -14.76 12.20
CA CYS A 109 -6.20 -15.37 10.89
C CYS A 109 -4.86 -14.92 10.28
N VAL A 110 -4.52 -13.64 10.40
CA VAL A 110 -3.22 -13.11 9.96
C VAL A 110 -2.08 -13.86 10.65
N ARG A 111 -2.10 -14.00 11.98
CA ARG A 111 -1.05 -14.74 12.71
C ARG A 111 -0.93 -16.20 12.26
N LEU A 112 -2.04 -16.84 11.93
CA LEU A 112 -2.05 -18.23 11.46
C LEU A 112 -1.44 -18.35 10.06
N VAL A 113 -1.81 -17.45 9.14
CA VAL A 113 -1.30 -17.44 7.76
C VAL A 113 0.21 -17.18 7.72
N TYR A 114 0.72 -16.25 8.54
CA TYR A 114 2.15 -15.96 8.60
C TYR A 114 2.96 -16.89 9.53
N ARG A 115 2.33 -17.89 10.16
CA ARG A 115 2.98 -18.71 11.18
C ARG A 115 4.24 -19.39 10.67
N GLU A 116 4.20 -19.95 9.46
CA GLU A 116 5.36 -20.64 8.88
C GLU A 116 6.52 -19.70 8.57
N GLN A 117 6.22 -18.52 8.00
CA GLN A 117 7.22 -17.48 7.73
C GLN A 117 7.81 -16.93 9.03
N ALA A 118 7.00 -16.71 10.07
CA ALA A 118 7.47 -16.24 11.37
C ALA A 118 8.37 -17.25 12.08
N LEU A 119 8.23 -18.54 11.79
CA LEU A 119 9.10 -19.62 12.30
C LEU A 119 10.37 -19.82 11.45
N GLY A 120 10.51 -19.11 10.32
CA GLY A 120 11.67 -19.21 9.43
C GLY A 120 11.78 -20.56 8.72
N LEU A 121 10.65 -21.24 8.46
CA LEU A 121 10.66 -22.52 7.76
C LEU A 121 11.07 -22.35 6.30
N GLU A 122 11.93 -23.23 5.77
CA GLU A 122 12.39 -23.18 4.37
C GLU A 122 11.24 -23.37 3.36
N THR A 123 10.15 -24.01 3.76
CA THR A 123 8.94 -24.21 2.96
C THR A 123 8.02 -23.00 2.96
N ALA A 124 8.29 -21.99 3.79
CA ALA A 124 7.42 -20.85 3.96
C ALA A 124 7.35 -20.03 2.67
N LYS A 125 6.14 -19.96 2.10
CA LYS A 125 5.86 -19.12 0.94
C LYS A 125 5.31 -17.78 1.41
N THR A 126 5.51 -16.74 0.61
CA THR A 126 4.80 -15.48 0.82
C THR A 126 3.30 -15.73 0.62
N PRO A 127 2.46 -15.47 1.63
CA PRO A 127 1.03 -15.70 1.51
C PRO A 127 0.40 -14.73 0.51
N LEU A 128 -0.77 -15.10 0.01
CA LEU A 128 -1.65 -14.27 -0.82
C LEU A 128 -2.93 -13.92 -0.05
N LEU A 129 -3.72 -12.97 -0.59
CA LEU A 129 -5.05 -12.70 -0.04
C LEU A 129 -5.93 -13.95 -0.01
N GLN A 130 -5.73 -14.86 -0.97
CA GLN A 130 -6.36 -16.17 -1.01
C GLN A 130 -6.19 -16.95 0.30
N ASP A 131 -4.98 -16.95 0.87
CA ASP A 131 -4.68 -17.70 2.10
C ASP A 131 -5.42 -17.10 3.30
N LEU A 132 -5.52 -15.77 3.37
CA LEU A 132 -6.30 -15.09 4.40
C LEU A 132 -7.80 -15.38 4.25
N TYR A 133 -8.32 -15.36 3.03
CA TYR A 133 -9.71 -15.71 2.74
C TYR A 133 -10.03 -17.15 3.16
N GLU A 134 -9.18 -18.11 2.79
CA GLU A 134 -9.36 -19.51 3.17
C GLU A 134 -9.27 -19.73 4.67
N GLU A 135 -8.36 -19.04 5.36
CA GLU A 135 -8.23 -19.14 6.81
C GLU A 135 -9.44 -18.54 7.52
N LEU A 136 -10.02 -17.44 7.02
CA LEU A 136 -11.28 -16.88 7.52
C LEU A 136 -12.46 -17.84 7.34
N LEU A 137 -12.51 -18.60 6.24
CA LEU A 137 -13.55 -19.60 6.01
C LEU A 137 -13.47 -20.80 6.96
N ARG A 138 -12.30 -21.09 7.52
CA ARG A 138 -12.09 -22.18 8.50
C ARG A 138 -12.51 -21.81 9.91
N GLN A 139 -12.71 -20.52 10.20
CA GLN A 139 -13.10 -20.08 11.53
C GLN A 139 -14.58 -20.41 11.81
N PRO A 140 -14.91 -20.88 13.02
CA PRO A 140 -16.29 -21.25 13.38
C PRO A 140 -17.23 -20.04 13.55
N GLU A 141 -16.69 -18.84 13.79
CA GLU A 141 -17.48 -17.65 14.06
C GLU A 141 -18.20 -17.11 12.81
N PRO A 142 -19.50 -16.77 12.88
CA PRO A 142 -20.23 -16.21 11.74
C PRO A 142 -19.67 -14.86 11.26
N GLU A 143 -19.04 -14.09 12.16
CA GLU A 143 -18.33 -12.85 11.85
C GLU A 143 -17.17 -13.09 10.88
N ALA A 144 -16.47 -14.22 11.00
CA ALA A 144 -15.41 -14.59 10.06
C ALA A 144 -15.97 -14.78 8.64
N ARG A 145 -17.16 -15.40 8.54
CA ARG A 145 -17.84 -15.62 7.27
C ARG A 145 -18.27 -14.31 6.62
N ARG A 146 -18.70 -13.32 7.40
CA ARG A 146 -19.04 -11.98 6.88
C ARG A 146 -17.82 -11.30 6.25
N VAL A 147 -16.68 -11.31 6.94
CA VAL A 147 -15.42 -10.75 6.40
C VAL A 147 -14.97 -11.52 5.16
N ALA A 148 -15.00 -12.86 5.19
CA ALA A 148 -14.64 -13.69 4.05
C ALA A 148 -15.51 -13.40 2.82
N THR A 149 -16.83 -13.22 3.01
CA THR A 149 -17.77 -12.90 1.92
C THR A 149 -17.44 -11.54 1.28
N ALA A 150 -17.02 -10.55 2.08
CA ALA A 150 -16.59 -9.26 1.54
C ALA A 150 -15.27 -9.36 0.76
N LEU A 151 -14.32 -10.17 1.26
CA LEU A 151 -13.04 -10.43 0.60
C LEU A 151 -13.15 -11.28 -0.66
N GLU A 152 -14.20 -12.10 -0.80
CA GLU A 152 -14.43 -13.00 -1.93
C GLU A 152 -14.30 -12.27 -3.27
N LEU A 153 -14.89 -11.08 -3.40
CA LEU A 153 -14.84 -10.25 -4.61
C LEU A 153 -13.40 -9.93 -5.07
N TYR A 154 -12.47 -9.80 -4.13
CA TYR A 154 -11.07 -9.44 -4.34
C TYR A 154 -10.12 -10.65 -4.33
N CYS A 155 -10.60 -11.85 -4.04
CA CYS A 155 -9.80 -13.07 -4.02
C CYS A 155 -10.14 -13.98 -5.21
N THR A 156 -11.40 -14.40 -5.29
CA THR A 156 -11.93 -15.32 -6.30
C THR A 156 -12.87 -14.65 -7.30
N GLY A 157 -13.32 -13.43 -6.98
CA GLY A 157 -14.21 -12.63 -7.81
C GLY A 157 -13.52 -11.84 -8.91
N SER A 158 -14.28 -10.92 -9.51
CA SER A 158 -13.87 -10.13 -10.67
C SER A 158 -12.83 -9.03 -10.37
N LEU A 159 -12.52 -8.75 -9.10
CA LEU A 159 -11.59 -7.69 -8.68
C LEU A 159 -10.33 -8.26 -8.02
N ASN A 160 -9.87 -9.44 -8.46
CA ASN A 160 -8.75 -10.17 -7.88
C ASN A 160 -7.34 -9.60 -8.18
N LEU A 161 -7.25 -8.32 -8.55
CA LEU A 161 -6.03 -7.60 -8.91
C LEU A 161 -4.87 -7.75 -7.91
N PHE A 162 -5.20 -7.88 -6.62
CA PHE A 162 -4.25 -7.96 -5.50
C PHE A 162 -4.01 -9.39 -5.00
N ASN A 163 -4.63 -10.40 -5.63
CA ASN A 163 -4.47 -11.81 -5.25
C ASN A 163 -3.40 -12.53 -6.09
N HIS A 164 -2.29 -11.83 -6.33
CA HIS A 164 -1.16 -12.31 -7.12
C HIS A 164 0.15 -11.92 -6.45
N PRO A 165 1.24 -12.68 -6.63
CA PRO A 165 2.55 -12.28 -6.13
C PRO A 165 2.98 -10.92 -6.65
N THR A 166 3.65 -10.12 -5.82
CA THR A 166 4.27 -8.86 -6.25
C THR A 166 5.27 -9.16 -7.37
N ASN A 167 5.13 -8.48 -8.51
CA ASN A 167 6.02 -8.68 -9.65
C ASN A 167 6.66 -7.37 -10.17
N VAL A 168 6.53 -6.31 -9.39
CA VAL A 168 7.11 -4.99 -9.68
C VAL A 168 8.18 -4.64 -8.66
N LYS A 169 9.16 -3.85 -9.09
CA LYS A 169 10.24 -3.32 -8.26
C LYS A 169 10.37 -1.83 -8.49
N THR A 170 10.95 -1.13 -7.51
CA THR A 170 11.16 0.33 -7.54
C THR A 170 12.63 0.70 -7.78
N ASP A 171 13.31 -0.04 -8.66
CA ASP A 171 14.77 0.05 -8.84
C ASP A 171 15.20 1.35 -9.57
N SER A 172 14.28 1.98 -10.30
CA SER A 172 14.54 3.25 -10.99
C SER A 172 14.71 4.41 -10.02
N ARG A 173 15.42 5.46 -10.44
CA ARG A 173 15.58 6.67 -9.63
C ARG A 173 14.27 7.42 -9.42
N VAL A 174 13.42 7.44 -10.45
CA VAL A 174 12.09 8.07 -10.41
C VAL A 174 11.07 7.01 -10.79
N VAL A 175 10.14 6.73 -9.89
CA VAL A 175 9.07 5.76 -10.08
C VAL A 175 7.72 6.46 -9.96
N CYS A 176 6.80 6.19 -10.87
CA CYS A 176 5.41 6.63 -10.78
C CYS A 176 4.49 5.42 -10.82
N ILE A 177 3.71 5.24 -9.75
CA ILE A 177 2.71 4.20 -9.63
C ILE A 177 1.36 4.82 -9.99
N VAL A 178 0.76 4.33 -11.07
CA VAL A 178 -0.47 4.87 -11.64
C VAL A 178 -1.63 3.95 -11.27
N LEU A 179 -2.68 4.52 -10.65
CA LEU A 179 -3.88 3.79 -10.21
C LEU A 179 -5.12 4.18 -11.02
N LYS A 180 -4.91 4.45 -12.31
CA LYS A 180 -5.96 4.85 -13.26
C LYS A 180 -6.77 3.61 -13.69
N ASN A 181 -7.96 3.84 -14.27
CA ASN A 181 -8.81 2.79 -14.88
C ASN A 181 -9.38 1.76 -13.89
N MET A 182 -9.70 2.21 -12.66
CA MET A 182 -10.44 1.40 -11.68
C MET A 182 -11.56 2.22 -11.01
N GLY A 183 -12.59 1.51 -10.55
CA GLY A 183 -13.70 2.09 -9.80
C GLY A 183 -13.27 2.70 -8.46
N GLU A 184 -14.09 3.58 -7.89
CA GLU A 184 -13.73 4.36 -6.69
C GLU A 184 -13.34 3.49 -5.49
N ASN A 185 -14.08 2.40 -5.24
CA ASN A 185 -13.80 1.50 -4.12
C ASN A 185 -12.48 0.74 -4.32
N LEU A 186 -12.26 0.17 -5.51
CA LEU A 186 -11.02 -0.52 -5.82
C LEU A 186 -9.82 0.44 -5.76
N ARG A 187 -10.01 1.71 -6.16
CA ARG A 187 -8.97 2.75 -6.07
C ARG A 187 -8.54 3.03 -4.64
N LYS A 188 -9.48 3.12 -3.69
CA LYS A 188 -9.17 3.30 -2.27
C LYS A 188 -8.29 2.16 -1.75
N ILE A 189 -8.68 0.94 -2.08
CA ILE A 189 -7.92 -0.28 -1.75
C ILE A 189 -6.53 -0.24 -2.40
N ALA A 190 -6.46 0.05 -3.70
CA ALA A 190 -5.21 0.16 -4.44
C ALA A 190 -4.25 1.20 -3.87
N MET A 191 -4.77 2.38 -3.50
CA MET A 191 -4.00 3.45 -2.88
C MET A 191 -3.45 3.00 -1.53
N HIS A 192 -4.25 2.29 -0.73
CA HIS A 192 -3.82 1.79 0.56
C HIS A 192 -2.71 0.74 0.44
N ILE A 193 -2.87 -0.22 -0.47
CA ILE A 193 -1.85 -1.26 -0.76
C ILE A 193 -0.58 -0.62 -1.31
N THR A 194 -0.72 0.36 -2.22
CA THR A 194 0.41 1.09 -2.78
C THR A 194 1.18 1.86 -1.71
N ASN A 195 0.50 2.45 -0.72
CA ASN A 195 1.19 3.12 0.38
C ASN A 195 2.07 2.18 1.20
N GLU A 196 1.60 0.96 1.46
CA GLU A 196 2.41 -0.05 2.14
C GLU A 196 3.63 -0.43 1.30
N PHE A 197 3.43 -0.70 0.01
CA PHE A 197 4.51 -1.00 -0.93
C PHE A 197 5.56 0.13 -1.01
N VAL A 198 5.12 1.39 -1.09
CA VAL A 198 6.03 2.55 -1.08
C VAL A 198 6.76 2.67 0.27
N SER A 199 6.09 2.36 1.38
CA SER A 199 6.72 2.40 2.71
C SER A 199 7.84 1.37 2.85
N GLN A 200 7.66 0.17 2.30
CA GLN A 200 8.70 -0.85 2.22
C GLN A 200 9.87 -0.37 1.34
N ALA A 201 9.59 0.19 0.16
CA ALA A 201 10.61 0.74 -0.72
C ALA A 201 11.43 1.87 -0.06
N VAL A 202 10.78 2.77 0.69
CA VAL A 202 11.47 3.84 1.44
C VAL A 202 12.40 3.27 2.50
N ASP A 203 11.97 2.22 3.20
CA ASP A 203 12.81 1.58 4.20
C ASP A 203 14.03 0.88 3.56
N GLN A 204 13.83 0.14 2.48
CA GLN A 204 14.93 -0.49 1.74
C GLN A 204 15.93 0.55 1.25
N ASN A 205 15.46 1.64 0.63
CA ASN A 205 16.32 2.75 0.19
C ASN A 205 17.10 3.37 1.36
N PHE A 206 16.48 3.50 2.53
CA PHE A 206 17.13 4.04 3.72
C PHE A 206 18.28 3.14 4.21
N HIS A 207 18.08 1.82 4.21
CA HIS A 207 19.12 0.85 4.52
C HIS A 207 20.27 0.88 3.49
N GLU A 208 19.97 1.22 2.23
CA GLU A 208 20.96 1.46 1.17
C GLU A 208 21.60 2.86 1.23
N GLY A 209 21.21 3.70 2.20
CA GLY A 209 21.77 5.03 2.42
C GLY A 209 21.18 6.15 1.55
N ALA A 210 20.08 5.89 0.83
CA ALA A 210 19.39 6.86 0.00
C ALA A 210 18.12 7.40 0.69
N ALA A 211 17.92 8.72 0.65
CA ALA A 211 16.65 9.32 1.03
C ALA A 211 15.63 9.14 -0.09
N THR A 212 14.35 9.05 0.26
CA THR A 212 13.25 8.90 -0.71
C THR A 212 12.27 10.06 -0.59
N TRP A 213 11.97 10.69 -1.72
CA TRP A 213 10.95 11.72 -1.87
C TRP A 213 9.64 11.08 -2.35
N CYS A 214 8.62 11.12 -1.50
CA CYS A 214 7.34 10.49 -1.81
C CYS A 214 6.28 11.54 -2.10
N TYR A 215 5.65 11.46 -3.28
CA TYR A 215 4.56 12.33 -3.70
C TYR A 215 3.26 11.52 -3.74
N PHE A 216 2.31 11.84 -2.85
CA PHE A 216 1.02 11.13 -2.78
C PHE A 216 -0.09 12.07 -3.26
N ASP A 217 -0.51 11.93 -4.51
CA ASP A 217 -1.61 12.74 -5.04
C ASP A 217 -2.97 12.24 -4.53
N GLU A 218 -3.92 13.16 -4.35
CA GLU A 218 -5.28 12.87 -3.86
C GLU A 218 -5.33 12.08 -2.53
N PHE A 219 -4.32 12.26 -1.65
CA PHE A 219 -4.20 11.51 -0.39
C PHE A 219 -5.42 11.63 0.55
N HIS A 220 -6.20 12.72 0.42
CA HIS A 220 -7.41 12.95 1.20
C HIS A 220 -8.48 11.85 1.03
N ILE A 221 -8.40 11.05 -0.04
CA ILE A 221 -9.26 9.88 -0.24
C ILE A 221 -9.11 8.86 0.90
N LEU A 222 -7.90 8.67 1.42
CA LEU A 222 -7.60 7.73 2.50
C LEU A 222 -7.92 8.28 3.89
N LEU A 223 -8.07 9.60 4.02
CA LEU A 223 -8.39 10.25 5.30
C LEU A 223 -9.89 10.23 5.64
N ARG A 224 -10.73 9.68 4.77
CA ARG A 224 -12.18 9.60 4.99
C ARG A 224 -12.57 8.56 6.03
N ASP A 225 -11.77 7.51 6.19
CA ASP A 225 -12.00 6.44 7.15
C ASP A 225 -11.04 6.58 8.36
N PRO A 226 -11.53 6.53 9.62
CA PRO A 226 -10.69 6.72 10.80
C PRO A 226 -9.53 5.73 10.94
N LEU A 227 -9.72 4.47 10.55
CA LEU A 227 -8.73 3.41 10.73
C LEU A 227 -7.63 3.55 9.67
N THR A 228 -8.04 3.80 8.42
CA THR A 228 -7.15 4.12 7.30
C THR A 228 -6.36 5.41 7.57
N ALA A 229 -7.02 6.45 8.08
CA ALA A 229 -6.38 7.70 8.46
C ALA A 229 -5.36 7.50 9.59
N SER A 230 -5.71 6.72 10.62
CA SER A 230 -4.82 6.43 11.74
C SER A 230 -3.57 5.67 11.30
N TYR A 231 -3.76 4.64 10.46
CA TYR A 231 -2.65 3.89 9.87
C TYR A 231 -1.76 4.79 9.02
N PHE A 232 -2.35 5.61 8.16
CA PHE A 232 -1.60 6.55 7.32
C PHE A 232 -0.75 7.53 8.16
N VAL A 233 -1.32 8.07 9.25
CA VAL A 233 -0.57 8.93 10.18
C VAL A 233 0.56 8.18 10.87
N ALA A 234 0.38 6.92 11.24
CA ALA A 234 1.43 6.08 11.82
C ALA A 234 2.58 5.87 10.82
N VAL A 235 2.26 5.44 9.60
CA VAL A 235 3.22 5.29 8.49
C VAL A 235 3.97 6.59 8.25
N TRP A 236 3.26 7.72 8.15
CA TRP A 236 3.87 9.03 7.95
C TRP A 236 4.89 9.39 9.03
N LYS A 237 4.55 9.16 10.31
CA LYS A 237 5.45 9.39 11.44
C LYS A 237 6.69 8.49 11.36
N MET A 238 6.53 7.24 10.96
CA MET A 238 7.65 6.30 10.79
C MET A 238 8.58 6.74 9.67
N LEU A 239 8.03 7.04 8.50
CA LEU A 239 8.82 7.40 7.33
C LEU A 239 9.59 8.72 7.55
N ARG A 240 9.03 9.70 8.29
CA ARG A 240 9.76 10.93 8.67
C ARG A 240 11.03 10.66 9.48
N LYS A 241 11.11 9.56 10.25
CA LYS A 241 12.33 9.18 10.99
C LYS A 241 13.42 8.62 10.06
N LYS A 242 13.03 8.09 8.89
CA LYS A 242 13.91 7.44 7.90
C LYS A 242 14.39 8.39 6.80
N ARG A 243 14.56 9.68 7.12
CA ARG A 243 14.95 10.76 6.19
C ARG A 243 14.05 10.88 4.94
N MET A 244 12.82 10.38 5.00
CA MET A 244 11.85 10.61 3.93
C MET A 244 11.38 12.07 3.94
N CYS A 245 11.37 12.69 2.77
CA CYS A 245 10.59 13.90 2.54
C CYS A 245 9.32 13.52 1.78
N ALA A 246 8.16 13.63 2.44
CA ALA A 246 6.90 13.40 1.76
C ALA A 246 6.18 14.71 1.46
N VAL A 247 5.75 14.80 0.22
CA VAL A 247 5.10 15.94 -0.39
C VAL A 247 3.70 15.49 -0.78
N CYS A 248 2.78 15.67 0.15
CA CYS A 248 1.34 15.63 -0.13
C CYS A 248 0.85 16.99 -0.60
#